data_AF-A0A0E2AMK2-F1
#
_entry.id   AF-A0A0E2AMK2-F1
#
_cell.length_a   1.000
_cell.length_b   1.000
_cell.length_c   1.000
_cell.angle_alpha   90.00
_cell.angle_beta   90.00
_cell.angle_gamma   90.00
#
_symmetry.space_group_name_H-M   'P 1'
#
loop_
_entity.id
_entity.type
_entity.pdbx_description
1 polymer ?
#
loop_
_entity_poly.entity_id
_entity_poly.type
_entity_poly.pdbx_seq_one_letter_code
_entity_poly.pdbx_strand_id
1 'polypeptide(L)'
;MSRDVKHGGIFELSRFDSATTVNRYIGRYEFLRSTYPQYRLIRKLYNIHPPALRHAARQASYEERLARINSLDSTSLIKMFYNTQKIARNEARKAMKDTKYRDIVRFPFNPEAQLDTVIYATDQVHFLYSQKVPADENSARMKVYVVGDVLNSNGSRFPLPYSDTLTYLVSSMTKFVDRTPRFVRKIVTRDAEANASVNFYFPKNSFRMDETIDVNRQGVKQVHNLTLALMTDPVYIIDSLTLLATSSPEGNWYVNGEIARKRAESIRNILVEDFKLLYDSLAIGAAIEMDEAGNIIRQEMKDGIPNLPELIKIRTVPEGWEKLRRLIVNDKNFQGNKGAILRIIDREQEPDRREWLIKSQYKTEYAYMLDKLYPAVRRVDFLFSLSRRGMRQDTLYTNEPDTMYARAVDYLEKRKYGQALEILRPYEDVNTAIAYMSLGYGKDALRILEQSSQTAETQYMQAILNARLGNEQRAVSLLLSAAEIDDRMRFRANLDPELSLLVKKYGLFKEDDLW
;
A
#
# COMPACT_ATOMS: atom_id res chain seq x y z
N MET A 1 19.63 -15.00 48.57
CA MET A 1 20.84 -15.85 48.78
C MET A 1 21.52 -15.38 50.05
N SER A 2 21.63 -16.28 51.03
CA SER A 2 22.12 -16.05 52.39
C SER A 2 23.49 -15.38 52.47
N ARG A 3 23.69 -14.60 53.53
CA ARG A 3 24.93 -14.62 54.32
C ARG A 3 24.63 -14.19 55.75
N ASP A 4 24.56 -15.18 56.63
CA ASP A 4 24.85 -15.02 58.05
C ASP A 4 26.22 -14.36 58.20
N VAL A 5 26.30 -13.29 58.99
CA VAL A 5 27.56 -12.85 59.59
C VAL A 5 27.34 -12.69 61.08
N LYS A 6 27.65 -13.75 61.82
CA LYS A 6 27.98 -13.70 63.23
C LYS A 6 29.21 -12.79 63.39
N HIS A 7 29.05 -11.67 64.06
CA HIS A 7 30.16 -10.98 64.70
C HIS A 7 29.90 -10.91 66.20
N GLY A 8 30.21 -12.03 66.86
CA GLY A 8 30.73 -12.00 68.22
C GLY A 8 32.10 -11.32 68.16
N GLY A 9 32.10 -9.99 68.28
CA GLY A 9 33.30 -9.17 68.39
C GLY A 9 33.75 -9.12 69.84
N ILE A 10 34.77 -9.92 70.13
CA ILE A 10 35.49 -10.10 71.39
C ILE A 10 35.81 -8.74 72.05
N PHE A 11 35.16 -8.46 73.18
CA PHE A 11 35.45 -7.32 74.07
C PHE A 11 36.64 -7.58 75.01
N GLU A 12 37.55 -8.50 74.66
CA GLU A 12 38.77 -8.74 75.46
C GLU A 12 39.87 -7.70 75.21
N LEU A 13 39.79 -6.92 74.13
CA LEU A 13 40.83 -5.94 73.75
C LEU A 13 40.78 -4.61 74.51
N SER A 14 39.84 -4.42 75.44
CA SER A 14 39.74 -3.18 76.24
C SER A 14 39.87 -3.40 77.75
N ARG A 15 40.50 -4.50 78.18
CA ARG A 15 40.90 -4.62 79.59
C ARG A 15 41.98 -3.58 79.88
N PHE A 16 41.59 -2.56 80.65
CA PHE A 16 42.45 -1.52 81.17
C PHE A 16 43.59 -2.17 81.97
N ASP A 17 44.77 -2.26 81.35
CA ASP A 17 45.97 -2.65 82.06
C ASP A 17 46.55 -1.42 82.80
N SER A 18 46.20 -1.36 84.08
CA SER A 18 46.64 -0.32 84.98
C SER A 18 48.17 -0.24 85.07
N ALA A 19 48.89 -1.36 84.92
CA ALA A 19 50.34 -1.43 85.07
C ALA A 19 51.06 -0.80 83.87
N THR A 20 50.69 -1.15 82.63
CA THR A 20 51.28 -0.53 81.43
C THR A 20 50.97 0.96 81.33
N THR A 21 49.78 1.39 81.73
CA THR A 21 49.40 2.80 81.72
C THR A 21 50.23 3.60 82.74
N VAL A 22 50.40 3.09 83.97
CA VAL A 22 51.24 3.72 85.00
C VAL A 22 52.70 3.76 84.56
N ASN A 23 53.24 2.66 84.02
CA ASN A 23 54.61 2.60 83.51
C ASN A 23 54.88 3.63 82.40
N ARG A 24 53.91 3.87 81.51
CA ARG A 24 54.02 4.88 80.45
C ARG A 24 54.08 6.30 81.02
N TYR A 25 53.31 6.59 82.07
CA TYR A 25 53.35 7.89 82.74
C TYR A 25 54.64 8.08 83.55
N ILE A 26 55.13 7.04 84.22
CA ILE A 26 56.42 7.05 84.94
C ILE A 26 57.57 7.26 83.95
N GLY A 27 57.62 6.52 82.84
CA GLY A 27 58.67 6.67 81.82
C GLY A 27 58.68 8.08 81.21
N ARG A 28 57.51 8.67 80.98
CA ARG A 28 57.41 10.06 80.52
C ARG A 28 57.89 11.06 81.58
N TYR A 29 57.61 10.81 82.86
CA TYR A 29 58.07 11.65 83.96
C TYR A 29 59.59 11.58 84.13
N GLU A 30 60.19 10.39 84.08
CA GLU A 30 61.65 10.21 84.17
C GLU A 30 62.38 10.85 82.98
N PHE A 31 61.84 10.73 81.77
CA PHE A 31 62.36 11.45 80.60
C PHE A 31 62.38 12.97 80.86
N LEU A 32 61.24 13.54 81.27
CA LEU A 32 61.14 14.98 81.56
C LEU A 32 62.06 15.42 82.72
N ARG A 33 62.24 14.57 83.73
CA ARG A 33 63.18 14.79 84.85
C ARG A 33 64.63 14.81 84.41
N SER A 34 65.01 13.96 83.45
CA SER A 34 66.36 13.91 82.90
C SER A 34 66.70 15.14 82.05
N THR A 35 65.72 15.64 81.29
CA THR A 35 65.92 16.71 80.30
C THR A 35 65.80 18.11 80.90
N TYR A 36 64.93 18.30 81.89
CA TYR A 36 64.58 19.64 82.38
C TYR A 36 64.82 19.77 83.90
N PRO A 37 65.75 20.66 84.35
CA PRO A 37 66.12 20.80 85.76
C PRO A 37 64.95 21.12 86.70
N GLN A 38 63.91 21.80 86.21
CA GLN A 38 62.71 22.13 86.99
C GLN A 38 61.95 20.91 87.53
N TYR A 39 62.17 19.70 86.99
CA TYR A 39 61.54 18.46 87.44
C TYR A 39 62.38 17.68 88.46
N ARG A 40 63.54 18.22 88.91
CA ARG A 40 64.41 17.59 89.92
C ARG A 40 63.91 17.74 91.36
N LEU A 41 62.91 18.59 91.60
CA LEU A 41 62.29 18.78 92.90
C LEU A 41 61.27 17.68 93.18
N ILE A 42 61.53 16.85 94.21
CA ILE A 42 60.63 15.78 94.63
C ILE A 42 59.34 16.41 95.18
N ARG A 43 58.24 16.32 94.44
CA ARG A 43 56.89 16.63 94.96
C ARG A 43 56.24 15.33 95.43
N LYS A 44 55.97 15.22 96.74
CA LYS A 44 55.06 14.18 97.26
C LYS A 44 53.64 14.50 96.78
N LEU A 45 53.15 13.74 95.81
CA LEU A 45 51.77 13.83 95.35
C LEU A 45 50.86 13.12 96.36
N TYR A 46 50.24 13.88 97.25
CA TYR A 46 49.10 13.42 98.03
C TYR A 46 47.83 13.55 97.18
N ASN A 47 47.12 12.43 97.02
CA ASN A 47 45.80 12.30 96.41
C ASN A 47 45.73 12.41 94.87
N ILE A 48 45.85 11.27 94.20
CA ILE A 48 45.46 11.10 92.80
C ILE A 48 44.38 10.01 92.76
N HIS A 49 43.12 10.39 92.64
CA HIS A 49 42.10 9.47 92.11
C HIS A 49 42.54 9.06 90.69
N PRO A 50 42.81 7.78 90.41
CA PRO A 50 43.46 7.40 89.16
C PRO A 50 42.58 7.72 87.94
N PRO A 51 43.18 8.03 86.76
CA PRO A 51 42.49 8.18 85.48
C PRO A 51 41.48 7.07 85.15
N ALA A 52 41.66 5.88 85.73
CA ALA A 52 40.76 4.73 85.64
C ALA A 52 39.31 5.05 86.03
N LEU A 53 39.08 5.82 87.11
CA LEU A 53 37.73 6.14 87.59
C LEU A 53 36.96 7.06 86.63
N ARG A 54 37.66 7.99 85.97
CA ARG A 54 37.05 8.89 84.97
C ARG A 54 36.68 8.15 83.68
N HIS A 55 37.50 7.17 83.28
CA HIS A 55 37.21 6.34 82.12
C HIS A 55 36.01 5.42 82.37
N ALA A 56 35.92 4.78 83.54
CA ALA A 56 34.78 3.95 83.92
C ALA A 56 33.46 4.75 83.93
N ALA A 57 33.46 5.96 84.49
CA ALA A 57 32.28 6.83 84.48
C ALA A 57 31.83 7.22 83.06
N ARG A 58 32.78 7.44 82.13
CA ARG A 58 32.48 7.70 80.71
C ARG A 58 31.86 6.47 80.04
N GLN A 59 32.37 5.29 80.35
CA GLN A 59 31.92 4.02 79.77
C GLN A 59 30.47 3.71 80.19
N ALA A 60 30.14 3.91 81.46
CA ALA A 60 28.76 3.82 81.96
C ALA A 60 27.80 4.79 81.25
N SER A 61 28.24 6.03 80.99
CA SER A 61 27.45 7.01 80.23
C SER A 61 27.19 6.58 78.78
N TYR A 62 28.14 5.90 78.14
CA TYR A 62 27.94 5.37 76.78
C TYR A 62 26.96 4.20 76.78
N GLU A 63 27.03 3.30 77.75
CA GLU A 63 26.10 2.18 77.89
C GLU A 63 24.67 2.65 78.12
N GLU A 64 24.48 3.66 78.97
CA GLU A 64 23.16 4.27 79.23
C GLU A 64 22.58 4.94 77.96
N ARG A 65 23.44 5.57 77.16
CA ARG A 65 23.03 6.19 75.89
C ARG A 65 22.67 5.16 74.82
N LEU A 66 23.40 4.03 74.78
CA LEU A 66 23.13 2.91 73.89
C LEU A 66 21.83 2.17 74.27
N ALA A 67 21.58 1.95 75.56
CA ALA A 67 20.33 1.37 76.04
C ALA A 67 19.12 2.24 75.65
N ARG A 68 19.25 3.57 75.75
CA ARG A 68 18.21 4.52 75.34
C ARG A 68 17.94 4.47 73.84
N ILE A 69 18.98 4.38 73.01
CA ILE A 69 18.86 4.26 71.54
C ILE A 69 18.22 2.93 71.14
N ASN A 70 18.60 1.81 71.78
CA ASN A 70 18.05 0.48 71.50
C ASN A 70 16.59 0.33 71.95
N SER A 71 16.12 1.17 72.88
CA SER A 71 14.73 1.18 73.36
C SER A 71 13.75 1.99 72.49
N LEU A 72 14.25 2.76 71.51
CA LEU A 72 13.43 3.62 70.66
C LEU A 72 13.01 2.88 69.38
N ASP A 73 11.72 2.98 69.03
CA ASP A 73 11.20 2.47 67.75
C ASP A 73 11.92 3.15 66.57
N SER A 74 12.25 2.35 65.56
CA SER A 74 12.88 2.73 64.29
C SER A 74 12.29 4.00 63.66
N THR A 75 10.98 4.21 63.74
CA THR A 75 10.30 5.41 63.22
C THR A 75 10.62 6.70 64.00
N SER A 76 10.90 6.56 65.30
CA SER A 76 11.24 7.67 66.20
C SER A 76 12.69 8.12 66.01
N LEU A 77 13.59 7.17 65.74
CA LEU A 77 14.98 7.45 65.38
C LEU A 77 15.07 8.23 64.06
N ILE A 78 14.31 7.85 63.03
CA ILE A 78 14.27 8.55 61.74
C ILE A 78 13.85 10.02 61.91
N LYS A 79 12.86 10.32 62.77
CA LYS A 79 12.42 11.70 63.05
C LYS A 79 13.47 12.56 63.76
N MET A 80 14.41 11.97 64.52
CA MET A 80 15.50 12.72 65.15
C MET A 80 16.61 13.13 64.17
N PHE A 81 16.83 12.35 63.10
CA PHE A 81 17.89 12.62 62.12
C PHE A 81 17.40 13.32 60.84
N TYR A 82 16.13 13.16 60.47
CA TYR A 82 15.54 13.81 59.30
C TYR A 82 14.60 14.94 59.67
N ASN A 83 14.94 16.15 59.24
CA ASN A 83 14.04 17.30 59.35
C ASN A 83 12.99 17.25 58.23
N THR A 84 11.85 16.63 58.53
CA THR A 84 10.74 16.42 57.59
C THR A 84 10.22 17.71 56.97
N GLN A 85 10.21 18.83 57.70
CA GLN A 85 9.80 20.13 57.17
C GLN A 85 10.76 20.66 56.09
N LYS A 86 12.08 20.47 56.27
CA LYS A 86 13.09 20.84 55.26
C LYS A 86 12.99 19.97 54.01
N ILE A 87 12.67 18.68 54.17
CA ILE A 87 12.47 17.74 53.06
C ILE A 87 11.24 18.16 52.24
N ALA A 88 10.09 18.36 52.89
CA ALA A 88 8.87 18.81 52.24
C ALA A 88 9.05 20.17 51.53
N ARG A 89 9.79 21.10 52.14
CA ARG A 89 10.13 22.39 51.52
C ARG A 89 11.01 22.23 50.28
N ASN A 90 11.96 21.30 50.30
CA ASN A 90 12.80 21.00 49.14
C ASN A 90 12.00 20.31 48.03
N GLU A 91 11.06 19.43 48.37
CA GLU A 91 10.15 18.82 47.39
C GLU A 91 9.24 19.87 46.74
N ALA A 92 8.66 20.78 47.52
CA ALA A 92 7.88 21.90 46.99
C ALA A 92 8.70 22.81 46.06
N ARG A 93 9.96 23.09 46.41
CA ARG A 93 10.89 23.85 45.55
C ARG A 93 11.26 23.10 44.27
N LYS A 94 11.44 21.78 44.35
CA LYS A 94 11.67 20.93 43.16
C LYS A 94 10.46 20.94 42.24
N ALA A 95 9.25 20.88 42.78
CA ALA A 95 8.01 20.93 42.00
C ALA A 95 7.83 22.27 41.26
N MET A 96 8.31 23.38 41.84
CA MET A 96 8.25 24.72 41.22
C MET A 96 9.44 25.06 40.30
N LYS A 97 10.37 24.11 40.09
CA LYS A 97 11.63 24.36 39.36
C LYS A 97 11.38 24.88 37.94
N ASP A 98 10.50 24.24 37.18
CA ASP A 98 10.29 24.58 35.77
C ASP A 98 9.55 25.91 35.60
N THR A 99 8.63 26.22 36.52
CA THR A 99 7.94 27.51 36.59
C THR A 99 8.93 28.63 36.89
N LYS A 100 9.79 28.44 37.90
CA LYS A 100 10.84 29.43 38.22
C LYS A 100 11.89 29.55 37.13
N TYR A 101 12.23 28.47 36.45
CA TYR A 101 13.12 28.49 35.29
C TYR A 101 12.55 29.36 34.18
N ARG A 102 11.24 29.24 33.87
CA ARG A 102 10.56 30.10 32.90
C ARG A 102 10.51 31.57 33.31
N ASP A 103 10.34 31.86 34.60
CA ASP A 103 10.33 33.23 35.12
C ASP A 103 11.72 33.90 35.05
N ILE A 104 12.78 33.13 35.32
CA ILE A 104 14.14 33.65 35.50
C ILE A 104 14.92 33.65 34.18
N VAL A 105 14.73 32.64 33.34
CA VAL A 105 15.49 32.46 32.10
C VAL A 105 14.77 33.15 30.95
N ARG A 106 15.22 34.38 30.66
CA ARG A 106 14.64 35.24 29.63
C ARG A 106 14.79 34.69 28.19
N PHE A 107 15.85 33.93 27.94
CA PHE A 107 16.13 33.28 26.65
C PHE A 107 16.42 31.78 26.87
N PRO A 108 15.38 30.96 27.05
CA PRO A 108 15.56 29.53 27.21
C PRO A 108 16.11 28.91 25.92
N PHE A 109 16.93 27.87 26.05
CA PHE A 109 17.40 27.08 24.91
C PHE A 109 16.19 26.57 24.12
N ASN A 110 16.14 26.85 22.81
CA ASN A 110 15.07 26.37 21.94
C ASN A 110 15.42 24.97 21.42
N PRO A 111 14.73 23.91 21.88
CA PRO A 111 15.01 22.56 21.39
C PRO A 111 14.64 22.35 19.93
N GLU A 112 13.84 23.24 19.33
CA GLU A 112 13.43 23.18 17.92
C GLU A 112 14.33 23.99 16.99
N ALA A 113 15.39 24.63 17.50
CA ALA A 113 16.32 25.39 16.68
C ALA A 113 17.10 24.46 15.72
N GLN A 114 16.98 24.70 14.41
CA GLN A 114 17.68 23.93 13.37
C GLN A 114 19.07 24.50 13.07
N LEU A 115 19.95 24.53 14.07
CA LEU A 115 21.33 25.04 13.92
C LEU A 115 22.32 23.87 13.84
N ASP A 116 23.15 23.85 12.79
CA ASP A 116 24.13 22.79 12.57
C ASP A 116 25.51 23.17 13.13
N THR A 117 26.08 24.30 12.68
CA THR A 117 27.43 24.74 13.09
C THR A 117 27.50 26.25 13.22
N VAL A 118 28.27 26.72 14.20
CA VAL A 118 28.60 28.14 14.39
C VAL A 118 30.09 28.34 14.21
N ILE A 119 30.46 29.24 13.30
CA ILE A 119 31.86 29.58 13.03
C ILE A 119 32.08 31.02 13.46
N TYR A 120 33.00 31.22 14.40
CA TYR A 120 33.40 32.54 14.88
C TYR A 120 34.63 33.03 14.10
N ALA A 121 34.49 34.17 13.44
CA ALA A 121 35.57 34.93 12.83
C ALA A 121 35.74 36.26 13.56
N THR A 122 36.85 36.97 13.32
CA THR A 122 37.27 38.16 14.07
C THR A 122 36.20 39.27 14.13
N ASP A 123 35.35 39.37 13.09
CA ASP A 123 34.24 40.35 13.00
C ASP A 123 32.91 39.74 12.50
N GLN A 124 32.83 38.42 12.34
CA GLN A 124 31.66 37.76 11.76
C GLN A 124 31.32 36.48 12.52
N VAL A 125 30.03 36.14 12.55
CA VAL A 125 29.55 34.85 13.05
C VAL A 125 28.75 34.20 11.95
N HIS A 126 29.20 33.04 11.47
CA HIS A 126 28.47 32.25 10.49
C HIS A 126 27.61 31.21 11.21
N PHE A 127 26.32 31.23 10.90
CA PHE A 127 25.38 30.20 11.34
C PHE A 127 25.05 29.32 10.14
N LEU A 128 25.40 28.04 10.23
CA LEU A 128 25.09 27.04 9.21
C LEU A 128 23.84 26.26 9.64
N TYR A 129 22.93 26.08 8.69
CA TYR A 129 21.63 25.43 8.88
C TYR A 129 21.52 24.24 7.95
N SER A 130 20.91 23.16 8.44
CA SER A 130 20.62 21.96 7.65
C SER A 130 19.16 21.58 7.85
N GLN A 131 18.40 21.53 6.76
CA GLN A 131 16.98 21.20 6.79
C GLN A 131 16.68 20.10 5.78
N LYS A 132 16.04 19.03 6.25
CA LYS A 132 15.51 17.97 5.41
C LYS A 132 14.13 18.36 4.91
N VAL A 133 13.93 18.35 3.60
CA VAL A 133 12.66 18.68 2.96
C VAL A 133 12.14 17.43 2.22
N PRO A 134 10.86 17.06 2.37
CA PRO A 134 10.29 15.94 1.63
C PRO A 134 10.33 16.24 0.12
N ALA A 135 10.71 15.23 -0.68
CA ALA A 135 10.73 15.34 -2.13
C ALA A 135 9.36 14.95 -2.70
N ASP A 136 8.64 15.91 -3.27
CA ASP A 136 7.36 15.74 -3.93
C ASP A 136 7.36 16.34 -5.36
N GLU A 137 6.19 16.43 -5.99
CA GLU A 137 6.00 17.00 -7.32
C GLU A 137 6.44 18.48 -7.43
N ASN A 138 6.49 19.23 -6.32
CA ASN A 138 6.87 20.64 -6.28
C ASN A 138 8.33 20.88 -5.87
N SER A 139 9.05 19.83 -5.48
CA SER A 139 10.44 19.90 -5.03
C SER A 139 11.47 20.18 -6.13
N ALA A 140 11.08 20.24 -7.41
CA ALA A 140 12.02 20.44 -8.52
C ALA A 140 12.72 21.82 -8.47
N ARG A 141 12.01 22.84 -7.96
CA ARG A 141 12.52 24.21 -7.85
C ARG A 141 12.14 24.79 -6.49
N MET A 142 13.14 25.09 -5.67
CA MET A 142 12.95 25.64 -4.33
C MET A 142 13.40 27.10 -4.30
N LYS A 143 12.60 27.95 -3.67
CA LYS A 143 12.95 29.34 -3.41
C LYS A 143 13.20 29.49 -1.92
N VAL A 144 14.40 29.94 -1.56
CA VAL A 144 14.85 30.07 -0.17
C VAL A 144 15.19 31.52 0.08
N TYR A 145 14.65 32.07 1.16
CA TYR A 145 15.01 33.38 1.67
C TYR A 145 15.07 33.28 3.20
N VAL A 146 15.85 34.16 3.80
CA VAL A 146 16.12 34.20 5.23
C VAL A 146 15.58 35.51 5.78
N VAL A 147 14.87 35.41 6.90
CA VAL A 147 14.42 36.53 7.71
C VAL A 147 14.75 36.22 9.16
N GLY A 148 15.05 37.24 9.93
CA GLY A 148 15.35 37.05 11.34
C GLY A 148 15.38 38.36 12.09
N ASP A 149 15.48 38.23 13.41
CA ASP A 149 15.58 39.36 14.32
C ASP A 149 16.63 39.06 15.38
N VAL A 150 17.37 40.09 15.78
CA VAL A 150 18.31 40.03 16.89
C VAL A 150 17.65 40.65 18.11
N LEU A 151 17.57 39.88 19.20
CA LEU A 151 17.06 40.34 20.48
C LEU A 151 18.23 40.64 21.41
N ASN A 152 18.31 41.87 21.92
CA ASN A 152 19.28 42.22 22.95
C ASN A 152 18.81 41.69 24.33
N SER A 153 19.74 41.50 25.25
CA SER A 153 19.55 41.18 26.67
C SER A 153 18.46 42.02 27.37
N ASN A 154 18.26 43.27 26.95
CA ASN A 154 17.25 44.19 27.46
C ASN A 154 15.84 43.97 26.90
N GLY A 155 15.69 43.16 25.83
CA GLY A 155 14.43 42.88 25.16
C GLY A 155 14.17 43.72 23.91
N SER A 156 15.09 44.62 23.54
CA SER A 156 15.02 45.37 22.28
C SER A 156 15.19 44.43 21.08
N ARG A 157 14.31 44.54 20.09
CA ARG A 157 14.30 43.74 18.86
C ARG A 157 14.87 44.55 17.70
N PHE A 158 15.82 43.97 16.99
CA PHE A 158 16.44 44.53 15.80
C PHE A 158 16.17 43.61 14.62
N PRO A 159 15.27 43.97 13.69
CA PRO A 159 15.01 43.16 12.52
C PRO A 159 16.24 43.13 11.61
N LEU A 160 16.60 41.94 11.13
CA LEU A 160 17.62 41.78 10.10
C LEU A 160 17.02 42.17 8.73
N PRO A 161 17.84 42.69 7.80
CA PRO A 161 17.39 42.93 6.44
C PRO A 161 16.91 41.62 5.81
N TYR A 162 15.86 41.71 4.97
CA TYR A 162 15.41 40.58 4.16
C TYR A 162 16.56 40.10 3.28
N SER A 163 16.87 38.81 3.32
CA SER A 163 17.82 38.27 2.35
C SER A 163 17.20 38.24 0.96
N ASP A 164 18.06 38.28 -0.06
CA ASP A 164 17.64 37.92 -1.41
C ASP A 164 17.09 36.49 -1.45
N THR A 165 16.22 36.24 -2.43
CA THR A 165 15.64 34.91 -2.65
C THR A 165 16.54 34.08 -3.55
N LEU A 166 17.15 33.04 -3.00
CA LEU A 166 17.92 32.06 -3.74
C LEU A 166 16.99 31.05 -4.41
N THR A 167 17.27 30.71 -5.67
CA THR A 167 16.55 29.66 -6.39
C THR A 167 17.44 28.43 -6.52
N TYR A 168 17.03 27.33 -5.92
CA TYR A 168 17.67 26.02 -6.05
C TYR A 168 16.92 25.16 -7.07
N LEU A 169 17.68 24.49 -7.95
CA LEU A 169 17.19 23.48 -8.87
C LEU A 169 17.64 22.11 -8.36
N VAL A 170 16.69 21.24 -8.07
CA VAL A 170 16.99 19.91 -7.52
C VAL A 170 17.25 18.94 -8.66
N SER A 171 18.48 18.43 -8.77
CA SER A 171 18.79 17.30 -9.65
C SER A 171 18.03 16.05 -9.17
N SER A 172 17.42 15.33 -10.10
CA SER A 172 16.69 14.10 -9.82
C SER A 172 16.85 13.09 -10.94
N MET A 173 16.67 11.81 -10.61
CA MET A 173 16.66 10.71 -11.58
C MET A 173 15.47 10.78 -12.54
N THR A 174 14.43 11.55 -12.20
CA THR A 174 13.29 11.79 -13.09
C THR A 174 13.67 12.48 -14.40
N LYS A 175 14.85 13.14 -14.46
CA LYS A 175 15.38 13.72 -15.71
C LYS A 175 15.73 12.67 -16.77
N PHE A 176 15.94 11.41 -16.38
CA PHE A 176 16.28 10.31 -17.29
C PHE A 176 15.05 9.49 -17.70
N VAL A 177 13.84 9.93 -17.33
CA VAL A 177 12.61 9.23 -17.69
C VAL A 177 12.43 9.28 -19.20
N ASP A 178 12.31 8.11 -19.80
CA ASP A 178 11.97 7.99 -21.22
C ASP A 178 10.48 8.25 -21.42
N ARG A 179 10.16 9.30 -22.17
CA ARG A 179 8.79 9.74 -22.46
C ARG A 179 8.23 9.17 -23.75
N THR A 180 8.97 8.30 -24.43
CA THR A 180 8.51 7.73 -25.69
C THR A 180 7.29 6.83 -25.47
N PRO A 181 6.21 7.00 -26.25
CA PRO A 181 5.00 6.22 -26.07
C PRO A 181 5.29 4.74 -26.38
N ARG A 182 4.77 3.85 -25.52
CA ARG A 182 4.76 2.40 -25.76
C ARG A 182 3.45 2.01 -26.41
N PHE A 183 3.47 0.91 -27.16
CA PHE A 183 2.30 0.38 -27.84
C PHE A 183 2.12 -1.10 -27.49
N VAL A 184 0.87 -1.50 -27.29
CA VAL A 184 0.50 -2.90 -27.07
C VAL A 184 -0.27 -3.44 -28.26
N ARG A 185 0.03 -4.69 -28.61
CA ARG A 185 -0.66 -5.38 -29.69
C ARG A 185 -2.01 -5.86 -29.17
N LYS A 186 -3.09 -5.31 -29.70
CA LYS A 186 -4.46 -5.73 -29.39
C LYS A 186 -4.99 -6.59 -30.52
N ILE A 187 -5.49 -7.76 -30.14
CA ILE A 187 -6.17 -8.70 -31.04
C ILE A 187 -7.63 -8.29 -31.06
N VAL A 188 -8.08 -7.76 -32.20
CA VAL A 188 -9.49 -7.50 -32.45
C VAL A 188 -10.00 -8.65 -33.28
N THR A 189 -11.03 -9.34 -32.78
CA THR A 189 -11.75 -10.38 -33.52
C THR A 189 -12.96 -9.77 -34.22
N ARG A 190 -13.27 -10.31 -35.40
CA ARG A 190 -14.44 -9.89 -36.17
C ARG A 190 -15.75 -10.33 -35.51
N ASP A 191 -15.78 -11.56 -35.02
CA ASP A 191 -17.02 -12.20 -34.60
C ASP A 191 -17.33 -11.95 -33.11
N ALA A 192 -18.62 -11.81 -32.82
CA ALA A 192 -19.17 -11.71 -31.47
C ALA A 192 -20.53 -12.42 -31.40
N GLU A 193 -20.97 -12.77 -30.19
CA GLU A 193 -22.28 -13.40 -29.97
C GLU A 193 -23.08 -12.64 -28.91
N ALA A 194 -24.38 -12.48 -29.15
CA ALA A 194 -25.33 -11.98 -28.17
C ALA A 194 -26.48 -12.97 -28.01
N ASN A 195 -26.85 -13.28 -26.77
CA ASN A 195 -27.84 -14.31 -26.47
C ASN A 195 -28.97 -13.73 -25.61
N ALA A 196 -30.21 -14.02 -26.00
CA ALA A 196 -31.38 -13.75 -25.18
C ALA A 196 -32.22 -15.00 -25.08
N SER A 197 -32.89 -15.18 -23.94
CA SER A 197 -33.66 -16.38 -23.74
C SER A 197 -35.02 -16.07 -23.16
N VAL A 198 -36.07 -16.48 -23.87
CA VAL A 198 -37.44 -16.06 -23.58
C VAL A 198 -38.34 -17.28 -23.46
N ASN A 199 -39.24 -17.24 -22.48
CA ASN A 199 -40.25 -18.28 -22.31
C ASN A 199 -41.55 -17.78 -22.94
N PHE A 200 -42.11 -18.57 -23.84
CA PHE A 200 -43.39 -18.29 -24.48
C PHE A 200 -44.43 -19.29 -24.01
N TYR A 201 -45.62 -18.78 -23.73
CA TYR A 201 -46.77 -19.58 -23.34
C TYR A 201 -47.57 -19.99 -24.59
N PHE A 202 -47.81 -21.29 -24.71
CA PHE A 202 -48.66 -21.86 -25.75
C PHE A 202 -49.84 -22.60 -25.09
N PRO A 203 -51.09 -22.29 -25.46
CA PRO A 203 -52.25 -23.02 -24.96
C PRO A 203 -52.18 -24.53 -25.28
N LYS A 204 -52.86 -25.34 -24.47
CA LYS A 204 -52.91 -26.80 -24.67
C LYS A 204 -53.42 -27.13 -26.08
N ASN A 205 -52.74 -28.05 -26.77
CA ASN A 205 -53.00 -28.43 -28.16
C ASN A 205 -52.85 -27.31 -29.20
N SER A 206 -52.24 -26.18 -28.85
CA SER A 206 -51.89 -25.11 -29.78
C SER A 206 -50.38 -24.97 -29.91
N PHE A 207 -49.96 -24.64 -31.13
CA PHE A 207 -48.59 -24.24 -31.49
C PHE A 207 -48.54 -22.79 -31.99
N ARG A 208 -49.69 -22.12 -32.05
CA ARG A 208 -49.78 -20.72 -32.47
C ARG A 208 -49.45 -19.81 -31.30
N MET A 209 -48.54 -18.89 -31.57
CA MET A 209 -48.18 -17.80 -30.69
C MET A 209 -49.31 -16.77 -30.67
N ASP A 210 -49.64 -16.29 -29.47
CA ASP A 210 -50.70 -15.31 -29.24
C ASP A 210 -50.15 -14.15 -28.41
N GLU A 211 -50.05 -12.97 -29.03
CA GLU A 211 -49.53 -11.74 -28.42
C GLU A 211 -50.52 -11.05 -27.49
N THR A 212 -51.79 -11.47 -27.44
CA THR A 212 -52.74 -10.94 -26.45
C THR A 212 -52.36 -11.37 -25.03
N ILE A 213 -51.64 -12.49 -24.90
CA ILE A 213 -51.11 -13.03 -23.66
C ILE A 213 -49.92 -12.17 -23.20
N ASP A 214 -49.98 -11.65 -21.97
CA ASP A 214 -48.98 -10.68 -21.46
C ASP A 214 -47.54 -11.22 -21.48
N VAL A 215 -47.33 -12.47 -21.05
CA VAL A 215 -46.00 -13.11 -21.07
C VAL A 215 -45.43 -13.18 -22.50
N ASN A 216 -46.28 -13.47 -23.48
CA ASN A 216 -45.90 -13.56 -24.88
C ASN A 216 -45.53 -12.20 -25.45
N ARG A 217 -46.37 -11.19 -25.20
CA ARG A 217 -46.12 -9.80 -25.59
C ARG A 217 -44.83 -9.25 -25.00
N GLN A 218 -44.58 -9.49 -23.71
CA GLN A 218 -43.34 -9.09 -23.05
C GLN A 218 -42.13 -9.78 -23.68
N GLY A 219 -42.26 -11.06 -24.00
CA GLY A 219 -41.22 -11.83 -24.68
C GLY A 219 -40.88 -11.27 -26.07
N VAL A 220 -41.89 -10.96 -26.89
CA VAL A 220 -41.70 -10.34 -28.22
C VAL A 220 -41.03 -8.97 -28.07
N LYS A 221 -41.52 -8.13 -27.14
CA LYS A 221 -40.92 -6.82 -26.86
C LYS A 221 -39.46 -6.90 -26.41
N GLN A 222 -39.09 -7.90 -25.62
CA GLN A 222 -37.71 -8.12 -25.19
C GLN A 222 -36.80 -8.40 -26.38
N VAL A 223 -37.24 -9.28 -27.30
CA VAL A 223 -36.49 -9.61 -28.51
C VAL A 223 -36.40 -8.39 -29.42
N HIS A 224 -37.51 -7.67 -29.63
CA HIS A 224 -37.56 -6.43 -30.41
C HIS A 224 -36.54 -5.40 -29.92
N ASN A 225 -36.54 -5.07 -28.63
CA ASN A 225 -35.63 -4.09 -28.05
C ASN A 225 -34.16 -4.49 -28.21
N LEU A 226 -33.86 -5.78 -28.05
CA LEU A 226 -32.50 -6.28 -28.24
C LEU A 226 -32.09 -6.19 -29.71
N THR A 227 -32.96 -6.60 -30.63
CA THR A 227 -32.72 -6.49 -32.07
C THR A 227 -32.48 -5.03 -32.46
N LEU A 228 -33.31 -4.10 -32.01
CA LEU A 228 -33.13 -2.67 -32.27
C LEU A 228 -31.77 -2.17 -31.76
N ALA A 229 -31.41 -2.49 -30.52
CA ALA A 229 -30.12 -2.10 -29.94
C ALA A 229 -28.94 -2.62 -30.77
N LEU A 230 -28.99 -3.89 -31.18
CA LEU A 230 -27.96 -4.53 -32.02
C LEU A 230 -27.91 -3.95 -33.45
N MET A 231 -29.04 -3.57 -34.03
CA MET A 231 -29.10 -2.92 -35.35
C MET A 231 -28.51 -1.50 -35.33
N THR A 232 -28.68 -0.78 -34.22
CA THR A 232 -28.14 0.57 -34.02
C THR A 232 -26.72 0.59 -33.46
N ASP A 233 -26.11 -0.57 -33.21
CA ASP A 233 -24.76 -0.64 -32.68
C ASP A 233 -23.74 -0.09 -33.71
N PRO A 234 -22.87 0.86 -33.32
CA PRO A 234 -21.93 1.49 -34.24
C PRO A 234 -20.73 0.59 -34.59
N VAL A 235 -20.50 -0.49 -33.84
CA VAL A 235 -19.34 -1.37 -33.97
C VAL A 235 -19.71 -2.69 -34.66
N TYR A 236 -20.88 -3.27 -34.32
CA TYR A 236 -21.30 -4.58 -34.77
C TYR A 236 -22.51 -4.53 -35.72
N ILE A 237 -22.64 -5.57 -36.55
CA ILE A 237 -23.81 -5.87 -37.39
C ILE A 237 -24.26 -7.30 -37.12
N ILE A 238 -25.55 -7.56 -37.32
CA ILE A 238 -26.14 -8.89 -37.16
C ILE A 238 -25.89 -9.70 -38.43
N ASP A 239 -25.18 -10.83 -38.30
CA ASP A 239 -24.93 -11.79 -39.37
C ASP A 239 -26.05 -12.83 -39.45
N SER A 240 -26.50 -13.35 -38.31
CA SER A 240 -27.64 -14.27 -38.25
C SER A 240 -28.32 -14.32 -36.90
N LEU A 241 -29.61 -14.66 -36.90
CA LEU A 241 -30.38 -14.95 -35.70
C LEU A 241 -30.80 -16.42 -35.71
N THR A 242 -30.37 -17.20 -34.73
CA THR A 242 -30.83 -18.58 -34.55
C THR A 242 -31.82 -18.67 -33.41
N LEU A 243 -33.04 -19.13 -33.71
CA LEU A 243 -34.04 -19.55 -32.74
C LEU A 243 -33.79 -21.01 -32.37
N LEU A 244 -33.37 -21.25 -31.14
CA LEU A 244 -33.25 -22.59 -30.58
C LEU A 244 -34.47 -22.89 -29.72
N ALA A 245 -35.43 -23.62 -30.29
CA ALA A 245 -36.64 -24.01 -29.58
C ALA A 245 -36.48 -25.37 -28.92
N THR A 246 -36.99 -25.46 -27.69
CA THR A 246 -36.86 -26.66 -26.86
C THR A 246 -38.22 -27.07 -26.29
N SER A 247 -38.48 -28.38 -26.24
CA SER A 247 -39.65 -28.92 -25.53
C SER A 247 -39.22 -29.57 -24.22
N SER A 248 -40.15 -29.62 -23.26
CA SER A 248 -40.01 -30.43 -22.06
C SER A 248 -39.95 -31.91 -22.44
N PRO A 249 -39.20 -32.74 -21.71
CA PRO A 249 -39.15 -34.17 -21.93
C PRO A 249 -40.42 -34.84 -21.39
N GLU A 250 -41.50 -34.72 -22.15
CA GLU A 250 -42.78 -35.35 -21.83
C GLU A 250 -43.42 -35.97 -23.08
N GLY A 251 -43.77 -37.24 -23.02
CA GLY A 251 -44.33 -37.95 -24.17
C GLY A 251 -43.25 -38.37 -25.17
N ASN A 252 -43.65 -38.54 -26.43
CA ASN A 252 -42.77 -39.08 -27.45
C ASN A 252 -41.80 -38.03 -28.00
N TRP A 253 -40.51 -38.36 -28.04
CA TRP A 253 -39.41 -37.51 -28.49
C TRP A 253 -39.62 -36.91 -29.88
N TYR A 254 -40.11 -37.71 -30.85
CA TYR A 254 -40.32 -37.22 -32.22
C TYR A 254 -41.43 -36.17 -32.26
N VAL A 255 -42.52 -36.41 -31.53
CA VAL A 255 -43.62 -35.44 -31.38
C VAL A 255 -43.16 -34.17 -30.68
N ASN A 256 -42.31 -34.29 -29.66
CA ASN A 256 -41.74 -33.15 -28.95
C ASN A 256 -40.86 -32.26 -29.85
N GLY A 257 -40.12 -32.89 -30.78
CA GLY A 257 -39.38 -32.20 -31.84
C GLY A 257 -40.27 -31.41 -32.78
N GLU A 258 -41.35 -32.03 -33.27
CA GLU A 258 -42.32 -31.36 -34.15
C GLU A 258 -43.06 -30.21 -33.44
N ILE A 259 -43.37 -30.36 -32.15
CA ILE A 259 -43.97 -29.28 -31.35
C ILE A 259 -42.99 -28.10 -31.21
N ALA A 260 -41.72 -28.37 -30.88
CA ALA A 260 -40.70 -27.33 -30.77
C ALA A 260 -40.53 -26.58 -32.11
N ARG A 261 -40.52 -27.32 -33.23
CA ARG A 261 -40.42 -26.75 -34.58
C ARG A 261 -41.59 -25.83 -34.90
N LYS A 262 -42.82 -26.31 -34.75
CA LYS A 262 -44.02 -25.52 -35.05
C LYS A 262 -44.15 -24.27 -34.19
N ARG A 263 -43.74 -24.35 -32.91
CA ARG A 263 -43.69 -23.18 -32.01
C ARG A 263 -42.64 -22.17 -32.47
N ALA A 264 -41.44 -22.63 -32.82
CA ALA A 264 -40.39 -21.77 -33.36
C ALA A 264 -40.82 -21.07 -34.65
N GLU A 265 -41.51 -21.79 -35.55
CA GLU A 265 -42.05 -21.24 -36.79
C GLU A 265 -43.11 -20.17 -36.52
N SER A 266 -44.01 -20.41 -35.56
CA SER A 266 -45.01 -19.42 -35.18
C SER A 266 -44.37 -18.15 -34.61
N ILE A 267 -43.30 -18.26 -33.82
CA ILE A 267 -42.56 -17.11 -33.29
C ILE A 267 -41.80 -16.39 -34.41
N ARG A 268 -41.15 -17.14 -35.30
CA ARG A 268 -40.44 -16.59 -36.46
C ARG A 268 -41.37 -15.73 -37.31
N ASN A 269 -42.60 -16.17 -37.57
CA ASN A 269 -43.51 -15.42 -38.44
C ASN A 269 -43.85 -14.04 -37.87
N ILE A 270 -44.10 -13.94 -36.56
CA ILE A 270 -44.32 -12.67 -35.87
C ILE A 270 -43.08 -11.78 -35.94
N LEU A 271 -41.90 -12.34 -35.65
CA LEU A 271 -40.66 -11.57 -35.66
C LEU A 271 -40.26 -11.11 -37.06
N VAL A 272 -40.59 -11.87 -38.10
CA VAL A 272 -40.37 -11.44 -39.49
C VAL A 272 -41.16 -10.17 -39.80
N GLU A 273 -42.40 -10.06 -39.33
CA GLU A 273 -43.21 -8.85 -39.52
C GLU A 273 -42.66 -7.67 -38.71
N ASP A 274 -42.33 -7.90 -37.45
CA ASP A 274 -41.72 -6.90 -36.57
C ASP A 274 -40.38 -6.37 -37.12
N PHE A 275 -39.53 -7.27 -37.61
CA PHE A 275 -38.23 -6.90 -38.17
C PHE A 275 -38.33 -6.19 -39.51
N LYS A 276 -39.36 -6.47 -40.31
CA LYS A 276 -39.64 -5.68 -41.52
C LYS A 276 -39.96 -4.23 -41.17
N LEU A 277 -40.83 -4.02 -40.17
CA LEU A 277 -41.18 -2.68 -39.69
C LEU A 277 -39.96 -1.93 -39.13
N LEU A 278 -39.12 -2.62 -38.36
CA LEU A 278 -37.85 -2.07 -37.86
C LEU A 278 -36.91 -1.69 -39.01
N TYR A 279 -36.74 -2.59 -39.98
CA TYR A 279 -35.90 -2.36 -41.15
C TYR A 279 -36.40 -1.15 -41.94
N ASP A 280 -37.68 -1.09 -42.27
CA ASP A 280 -38.27 0.01 -43.03
C ASP A 280 -38.11 1.35 -42.30
N SER A 281 -38.34 1.36 -40.98
CA SER A 281 -38.19 2.56 -40.15
C SER A 281 -36.74 3.07 -40.11
N LEU A 282 -35.78 2.16 -39.93
CA LEU A 282 -34.36 2.50 -39.88
C LEU A 282 -33.80 2.87 -41.26
N ALA A 283 -34.25 2.21 -42.33
CA ALA A 283 -33.86 2.51 -43.70
C ALA A 283 -34.32 3.91 -44.12
N ILE A 284 -35.53 4.31 -43.74
CA ILE A 284 -36.04 5.66 -43.99
C ILE A 284 -35.22 6.71 -43.22
N GLY A 285 -34.90 6.45 -41.95
CA GLY A 285 -34.10 7.36 -41.12
C GLY A 285 -32.63 7.51 -41.56
N ALA A 286 -32.03 6.44 -42.09
CA ALA A 286 -30.65 6.45 -42.56
C ALA A 286 -30.48 7.04 -43.98
N ALA A 287 -31.55 7.07 -44.79
CA ALA A 287 -31.51 7.57 -46.16
C ALA A 287 -31.78 9.08 -46.29
N ILE A 288 -31.96 9.80 -45.18
CA ILE A 288 -32.36 11.21 -45.17
C ILE A 288 -31.38 11.99 -44.27
N GLU A 289 -30.41 12.67 -44.88
CA GLU A 289 -29.66 13.75 -44.22
C GLU A 289 -30.12 15.10 -44.78
N MET A 290 -30.19 16.12 -43.93
CA MET A 290 -30.43 17.50 -44.35
C MET A 290 -29.08 18.22 -44.44
N ASP A 291 -28.79 18.84 -45.58
CA ASP A 291 -27.63 19.71 -45.70
C ASP A 291 -27.82 21.03 -44.91
N GLU A 292 -26.75 21.81 -44.77
CA GLU A 292 -26.79 23.12 -44.08
C GLU A 292 -27.78 24.12 -44.70
N ALA A 293 -28.28 23.87 -45.92
CA ALA A 293 -29.29 24.66 -46.61
C ALA A 293 -30.72 24.10 -46.46
N GLY A 294 -30.90 22.98 -45.73
CA GLY A 294 -32.19 22.34 -45.47
C GLY A 294 -32.67 21.41 -46.59
N ASN A 295 -31.84 21.09 -47.58
CA ASN A 295 -32.19 20.15 -48.64
C ASN A 295 -31.95 18.71 -48.20
N ILE A 296 -32.84 17.81 -48.62
CA ILE A 296 -32.75 16.38 -48.32
C ILE A 296 -31.75 15.73 -49.29
N ILE A 297 -30.66 15.19 -48.74
CA ILE A 297 -29.69 14.37 -49.46
C ILE A 297 -29.94 12.90 -49.13
N ARG A 298 -30.03 12.06 -50.18
CA ARG A 298 -30.07 10.60 -50.05
C ARG A 298 -28.67 10.03 -50.13
N GLN A 299 -28.20 9.40 -49.06
CA GLN A 299 -26.93 8.67 -49.05
C GLN A 299 -27.18 7.15 -49.06
N GLU A 300 -26.54 6.44 -49.99
CA GLU A 300 -26.50 4.97 -49.95
C GLU A 300 -25.50 4.53 -48.86
N MET A 301 -25.98 3.83 -47.83
CA MET A 301 -25.10 3.25 -46.82
C MET A 301 -24.23 2.15 -47.44
N LYS A 302 -22.90 2.26 -47.29
CA LYS A 302 -21.92 1.28 -47.80
C LYS A 302 -22.03 -0.11 -47.13
N ASP A 303 -22.46 -0.16 -45.88
CA ASP A 303 -22.74 -1.39 -45.14
C ASP A 303 -24.25 -1.41 -44.85
N GLY A 304 -25.03 -2.00 -45.75
CA GLY A 304 -26.50 -1.99 -45.70
C GLY A 304 -27.07 -2.52 -44.37
N ILE A 305 -28.25 -2.04 -44.00
CA ILE A 305 -29.00 -2.59 -42.85
C ILE A 305 -29.22 -4.09 -43.12
N PRO A 306 -28.92 -5.00 -42.17
CA PRO A 306 -29.11 -6.43 -42.40
C PRO A 306 -30.59 -6.76 -42.64
N ASN A 307 -30.87 -7.55 -43.68
CA ASN A 307 -32.22 -8.04 -43.99
C ASN A 307 -32.60 -9.18 -43.03
N LEU A 308 -32.93 -8.81 -41.79
CA LEU A 308 -33.16 -9.75 -40.69
C LEU A 308 -34.14 -10.90 -41.00
N PRO A 309 -35.27 -10.72 -41.71
CA PRO A 309 -36.17 -11.83 -42.07
C PRO A 309 -35.51 -13.03 -42.75
N GLU A 310 -34.49 -12.80 -43.58
CA GLU A 310 -33.76 -13.85 -44.31
C GLU A 310 -32.64 -14.48 -43.45
N LEU A 311 -32.27 -13.82 -42.36
CA LEU A 311 -31.20 -14.21 -41.46
C LEU A 311 -31.67 -15.09 -40.29
N ILE A 312 -32.99 -15.27 -40.14
CA ILE A 312 -33.58 -16.11 -39.09
C ILE A 312 -33.48 -17.59 -39.45
N LYS A 313 -32.74 -18.34 -38.63
CA LYS A 313 -32.61 -19.81 -38.69
C LYS A 313 -33.35 -20.45 -37.52
N ILE A 314 -34.03 -21.56 -37.78
CA ILE A 314 -34.66 -22.36 -36.72
C ILE A 314 -33.82 -23.59 -36.45
N ARG A 315 -33.54 -23.85 -35.17
CA ARG A 315 -32.98 -25.09 -34.67
C ARG A 315 -33.87 -25.61 -33.55
N THR A 316 -33.99 -26.93 -33.46
CA THR A 316 -34.85 -27.58 -32.47
C THR A 316 -34.06 -28.57 -31.65
N VAL A 317 -34.28 -28.55 -30.34
CA VAL A 317 -33.90 -29.64 -29.44
C VAL A 317 -35.20 -30.31 -29.02
N PRO A 318 -35.48 -31.53 -29.48
CA PRO A 318 -36.74 -32.20 -29.16
C PRO A 318 -36.99 -32.29 -27.66
N GLU A 319 -35.96 -32.51 -26.85
CA GLU A 319 -36.10 -32.56 -25.39
C GLU A 319 -34.93 -31.87 -24.68
N GLY A 320 -35.23 -30.84 -23.87
CA GLY A 320 -34.24 -30.01 -23.19
C GLY A 320 -33.62 -30.64 -21.93
N TRP A 321 -33.09 -31.86 -22.04
CA TRP A 321 -32.54 -32.63 -20.91
C TRP A 321 -31.40 -31.93 -20.17
N GLU A 322 -30.45 -31.32 -20.89
CA GLU A 322 -29.34 -30.55 -20.29
C GLU A 322 -29.83 -29.40 -19.42
N LYS A 323 -30.86 -28.69 -19.90
CA LYS A 323 -31.45 -27.59 -19.14
C LYS A 323 -32.22 -28.12 -17.93
N LEU A 324 -33.03 -29.16 -18.11
CA LEU A 324 -33.75 -29.80 -17.00
C LEU A 324 -32.77 -30.25 -15.91
N ARG A 325 -31.64 -30.87 -16.30
CA ARG A 325 -30.56 -31.27 -15.40
C ARG A 325 -30.05 -30.08 -14.58
N ARG A 326 -29.72 -28.96 -15.22
CA ARG A 326 -29.27 -27.73 -14.53
C ARG A 326 -30.32 -27.17 -13.57
N LEU A 327 -31.59 -27.17 -13.97
CA LEU A 327 -32.70 -26.72 -13.13
C LEU A 327 -32.85 -27.60 -11.89
N ILE A 328 -32.81 -28.93 -12.05
CA ILE A 328 -32.84 -29.88 -10.94
C ILE A 328 -31.65 -29.64 -10.00
N VAL A 329 -30.43 -29.50 -10.54
CA VAL A 329 -29.20 -29.27 -9.76
C VAL A 329 -29.29 -27.99 -8.92
N ASN A 330 -29.83 -26.90 -9.47
CA ASN A 330 -29.89 -25.61 -8.80
C ASN A 330 -31.12 -25.42 -7.92
N ASP A 331 -32.14 -26.26 -8.05
CA ASP A 331 -33.33 -26.19 -7.23
C ASP A 331 -33.06 -26.70 -5.80
N LYS A 332 -33.20 -25.79 -4.83
CA LYS A 332 -33.04 -26.04 -3.39
C LYS A 332 -34.30 -26.63 -2.75
N ASN A 333 -35.46 -26.45 -3.38
CA ASN A 333 -36.75 -26.90 -2.87
C ASN A 333 -37.13 -28.30 -3.40
N PHE A 334 -36.32 -28.85 -4.31
CA PHE A 334 -36.51 -30.17 -4.87
C PHE A 334 -36.50 -31.26 -3.78
N GLN A 335 -37.67 -31.82 -3.48
CA GLN A 335 -37.83 -32.90 -2.50
C GLN A 335 -37.63 -34.27 -3.17
N GLY A 336 -37.08 -35.24 -2.42
CA GLY A 336 -36.91 -36.62 -2.89
C GLY A 336 -35.52 -36.94 -3.46
N ASN A 337 -35.42 -38.00 -4.26
CA ASN A 337 -34.13 -38.57 -4.65
C ASN A 337 -33.52 -37.92 -5.91
N LYS A 338 -33.11 -36.66 -5.75
CA LYS A 338 -32.44 -35.86 -6.79
C LYS A 338 -31.25 -36.56 -7.46
N GLY A 339 -30.40 -37.22 -6.68
CA GLY A 339 -29.21 -37.91 -7.19
C GLY A 339 -29.54 -39.11 -8.07
N ALA A 340 -30.62 -39.85 -7.77
CA ALA A 340 -31.04 -40.97 -8.61
C ALA A 340 -31.62 -40.51 -9.96
N ILE A 341 -32.42 -39.44 -9.97
CA ILE A 341 -32.98 -38.85 -11.19
C ILE A 341 -31.86 -38.34 -12.10
N LEU A 342 -30.89 -37.60 -11.55
CA LEU A 342 -29.74 -37.12 -12.32
C LEU A 342 -28.92 -38.26 -12.92
N ARG A 343 -28.74 -39.38 -12.19
CA ARG A 343 -28.07 -40.57 -12.74
C ARG A 343 -28.85 -41.19 -13.91
N ILE A 344 -30.18 -41.18 -13.88
CA ILE A 344 -30.98 -41.67 -15.01
C ILE A 344 -30.80 -40.73 -16.22
N ILE A 345 -30.85 -39.41 -16.00
CA ILE A 345 -30.63 -38.42 -17.06
C ILE A 345 -29.24 -38.60 -17.71
N ASP A 346 -28.21 -38.84 -16.91
CA ASP A 346 -26.83 -38.95 -17.38
C ASP A 346 -26.50 -40.31 -18.04
N ARG A 347 -27.20 -41.40 -17.67
CA ARG A 347 -26.85 -42.77 -18.11
C ARG A 347 -27.77 -43.35 -19.19
N GLU A 348 -29.07 -43.06 -19.14
CA GLU A 348 -30.00 -43.61 -20.11
C GLU A 348 -29.93 -42.81 -21.42
N GLN A 349 -29.65 -43.47 -22.54
CA GLN A 349 -29.44 -42.80 -23.82
C GLN A 349 -30.75 -42.56 -24.57
N GLU A 350 -31.72 -43.46 -24.42
CA GLU A 350 -32.99 -43.38 -25.13
C GLU A 350 -33.94 -42.39 -24.43
N PRO A 351 -34.34 -41.27 -25.06
CA PRO A 351 -35.07 -40.19 -24.38
C PRO A 351 -36.45 -40.60 -23.83
N ASP A 352 -37.25 -41.33 -24.62
CA ASP A 352 -38.57 -41.82 -24.20
C ASP A 352 -38.45 -42.79 -23.01
N ARG A 353 -37.45 -43.68 -23.05
CA ARG A 353 -37.15 -44.62 -21.96
C ARG A 353 -36.68 -43.89 -20.70
N ARG A 354 -35.86 -42.85 -20.87
CA ARG A 354 -35.37 -41.99 -19.78
C ARG A 354 -36.53 -41.32 -19.06
N GLU A 355 -37.46 -40.71 -19.79
CA GLU A 355 -38.68 -40.15 -19.21
C GLU A 355 -39.51 -41.22 -18.49
N TRP A 356 -39.75 -42.36 -19.16
CA TRP A 356 -40.55 -43.45 -18.60
C TRP A 356 -39.98 -43.99 -17.28
N LEU A 357 -38.65 -44.16 -17.18
CA LEU A 357 -37.99 -44.60 -15.94
C LEU A 357 -38.21 -43.61 -14.80
N ILE A 358 -38.04 -42.31 -15.06
CA ILE A 358 -38.25 -41.26 -14.07
C ILE A 358 -39.73 -41.23 -13.64
N LYS A 359 -40.65 -41.26 -14.61
CA LYS A 359 -42.09 -41.21 -14.38
C LYS A 359 -42.62 -42.42 -13.62
N SER A 360 -42.09 -43.61 -13.87
CA SER A 360 -42.54 -44.86 -13.23
C SER A 360 -41.96 -45.03 -11.82
N GLN A 361 -40.68 -44.71 -11.63
CA GLN A 361 -39.96 -44.96 -10.37
C GLN A 361 -40.03 -43.79 -9.38
N TYR A 362 -40.15 -42.54 -9.86
CA TYR A 362 -40.09 -41.33 -9.05
C TYR A 362 -41.33 -40.44 -9.31
N LYS A 363 -42.52 -40.99 -9.06
CA LYS A 363 -43.82 -40.35 -9.42
C LYS A 363 -43.99 -38.97 -8.79
N THR A 364 -43.61 -38.81 -7.52
CA THR A 364 -43.72 -37.55 -6.76
C THR A 364 -42.80 -36.48 -7.30
N GLU A 365 -41.55 -36.83 -7.56
CA GLU A 365 -40.54 -35.93 -8.12
C GLU A 365 -40.84 -35.60 -9.58
N TYR A 366 -41.33 -36.56 -10.37
CA TYR A 366 -41.78 -36.31 -11.73
C TYR A 366 -42.96 -35.33 -11.77
N ALA A 367 -43.95 -35.48 -10.88
CA ALA A 367 -45.06 -34.52 -10.77
C ALA A 367 -44.58 -33.12 -10.40
N TYR A 368 -43.61 -33.01 -9.48
CA TYR A 368 -42.97 -31.74 -9.14
C TYR A 368 -42.25 -31.13 -10.34
N MET A 369 -41.45 -31.91 -11.08
CA MET A 369 -40.74 -31.44 -12.27
C MET A 369 -41.71 -30.98 -13.35
N LEU A 370 -42.78 -31.72 -13.57
CA LEU A 370 -43.82 -31.40 -14.55
C LEU A 370 -44.49 -30.04 -14.27
N ASP A 371 -44.75 -29.74 -13.00
CA ASP A 371 -45.40 -28.50 -12.58
C ASP A 371 -44.42 -27.31 -12.50
N LYS A 372 -43.24 -27.52 -11.90
CA LYS A 372 -42.31 -26.42 -11.55
C LYS A 372 -41.16 -26.22 -12.52
N LEU A 373 -40.62 -27.28 -13.12
CA LEU A 373 -39.38 -27.20 -13.90
C LEU A 373 -39.62 -27.27 -15.42
N TYR A 374 -40.53 -28.14 -15.87
CA TYR A 374 -40.83 -28.36 -17.28
C TYR A 374 -41.30 -27.09 -18.01
N PRO A 375 -42.12 -26.19 -17.41
CA PRO A 375 -42.46 -24.92 -18.04
C PRO A 375 -41.23 -24.07 -18.38
N ALA A 376 -40.19 -24.08 -17.53
CA ALA A 376 -38.95 -23.35 -17.80
C ALA A 376 -38.07 -24.04 -18.86
N VAL A 377 -38.25 -25.34 -19.10
CA VAL A 377 -37.58 -26.07 -20.19
C VAL A 377 -38.21 -25.75 -21.54
N ARG A 378 -39.51 -25.45 -21.60
CA ARG A 378 -40.25 -25.07 -22.83
C ARG A 378 -39.95 -23.62 -23.25
N ARG A 379 -38.69 -23.34 -23.61
CA ARG A 379 -38.24 -21.99 -23.98
C ARG A 379 -37.73 -21.91 -25.42
N VAL A 380 -37.58 -20.67 -25.89
CA VAL A 380 -36.83 -20.36 -27.11
C VAL A 380 -35.63 -19.47 -26.75
N ASP A 381 -34.44 -19.94 -27.11
CA ASP A 381 -33.22 -19.16 -27.02
C ASP A 381 -32.97 -18.46 -28.37
N PHE A 382 -32.59 -17.19 -28.33
CA PHE A 382 -32.29 -16.31 -29.45
C PHE A 382 -30.78 -16.06 -29.44
N LEU A 383 -30.09 -16.64 -30.42
CA LEU A 383 -28.65 -16.52 -30.56
C LEU A 383 -28.35 -15.62 -31.75
N PHE A 384 -27.82 -14.43 -31.48
CA PHE A 384 -27.39 -13.47 -32.49
C PHE A 384 -25.89 -13.68 -32.74
N SER A 385 -25.54 -14.07 -33.96
CA SER A 385 -24.17 -14.00 -34.44
C SER A 385 -23.93 -12.62 -35.02
N LEU A 386 -22.86 -11.95 -34.57
CA LEU A 386 -22.52 -10.59 -34.94
C LEU A 386 -21.14 -10.56 -35.59
N SER A 387 -20.94 -9.66 -36.53
CA SER A 387 -19.62 -9.32 -37.06
C SER A 387 -19.34 -7.83 -36.96
N ARG A 388 -18.06 -7.47 -36.89
CA ARG A 388 -17.63 -6.08 -36.76
C ARG A 388 -17.76 -5.33 -38.10
N ARG A 389 -18.40 -4.15 -38.09
CA ARG A 389 -18.59 -3.29 -39.26
C ARG A 389 -17.25 -2.96 -39.93
N GLY A 390 -17.22 -2.99 -41.27
CA GLY A 390 -16.03 -2.71 -42.07
C GLY A 390 -14.85 -3.69 -41.93
N MET A 391 -14.94 -4.72 -41.08
CA MET A 391 -13.85 -5.67 -40.83
C MET A 391 -13.94 -6.89 -41.76
N ARG A 392 -13.02 -6.94 -42.74
CA ARG A 392 -12.96 -8.03 -43.73
C ARG A 392 -12.17 -9.25 -43.28
N GLN A 393 -11.18 -9.05 -42.42
CA GLN A 393 -10.34 -10.12 -41.89
C GLN A 393 -10.88 -10.57 -40.52
N ASP A 394 -10.82 -11.87 -40.23
CA ASP A 394 -11.37 -12.44 -38.99
C ASP A 394 -10.62 -11.95 -37.74
N THR A 395 -9.35 -11.59 -37.90
CA THR A 395 -8.51 -11.10 -36.82
C THR A 395 -7.63 -9.97 -37.34
N LEU A 396 -7.70 -8.82 -36.67
CA LEU A 396 -6.83 -7.68 -36.92
C LEU A 396 -5.94 -7.46 -35.71
N TYR A 397 -4.64 -7.37 -35.97
CA TYR A 397 -3.68 -6.96 -34.97
C TYR A 397 -3.47 -5.46 -35.10
N THR A 398 -3.84 -4.73 -34.06
CA THR A 398 -3.66 -3.28 -34.00
C THR A 398 -2.68 -2.94 -32.89
N ASN A 399 -1.89 -1.89 -33.10
CA ASN A 399 -1.03 -1.35 -32.07
C ASN A 399 -1.77 -0.15 -31.45
N GLU A 400 -2.20 -0.29 -30.21
CA GLU A 400 -2.81 0.81 -29.46
C GLU A 400 -1.79 1.38 -28.47
N PRO A 401 -1.82 2.69 -28.16
CA PRO A 401 -0.97 3.26 -27.12
C PRO A 401 -1.17 2.55 -25.79
N ASP A 402 -0.07 2.19 -25.14
CA ASP A 402 -0.08 1.59 -23.82
C ASP A 402 -0.38 2.67 -22.77
N THR A 403 -1.66 2.82 -22.48
CA THR A 403 -2.15 3.79 -21.50
C THR A 403 -1.73 3.46 -20.07
N MET A 404 -1.44 2.20 -19.75
CA MET A 404 -0.92 1.81 -18.44
C MET A 404 0.51 2.28 -18.27
N TYR A 405 1.36 2.04 -19.28
CA TYR A 405 2.73 2.53 -19.28
C TYR A 405 2.79 4.06 -19.19
N ALA A 406 1.98 4.77 -19.99
CA ALA A 406 1.91 6.23 -19.96
C ALA A 406 1.54 6.78 -18.58
N ARG A 407 0.60 6.11 -17.86
CA ARG A 407 0.25 6.46 -16.48
C ARG A 407 1.43 6.25 -15.52
N ALA A 408 2.21 5.19 -15.71
CA ALA A 408 3.36 4.93 -14.86
C ALA A 408 4.48 5.96 -15.06
N VAL A 409 4.68 6.42 -16.30
CA VAL A 409 5.57 7.54 -16.62
C VAL A 409 5.13 8.82 -15.88
N ASP A 410 3.84 9.15 -15.90
CA ASP A 410 3.30 10.29 -15.12
C ASP A 410 3.57 10.16 -13.61
N TYR A 411 3.46 8.95 -13.05
CA TYR A 411 3.83 8.71 -11.65
C TYR A 411 5.32 8.92 -11.38
N LEU A 412 6.21 8.54 -12.30
CA LEU A 412 7.65 8.82 -12.16
C LEU A 412 7.92 10.33 -12.13
N GLU A 413 7.29 11.10 -13.03
CA GLU A 413 7.45 12.56 -13.07
C GLU A 413 6.98 13.23 -11.78
N LYS A 414 5.88 12.74 -11.20
CA LYS A 414 5.33 13.18 -9.91
C LYS A 414 6.07 12.61 -8.70
N ARG A 415 7.19 11.89 -8.91
CA ARG A 415 8.00 11.24 -7.87
C ARG A 415 7.26 10.20 -7.03
N LYS A 416 6.17 9.65 -7.57
CA LYS A 416 5.37 8.58 -6.93
C LYS A 416 5.94 7.21 -7.31
N TYR A 417 7.19 6.98 -6.93
CA TYR A 417 7.98 5.83 -7.41
C TYR A 417 7.37 4.47 -7.05
N GLY A 418 6.73 4.35 -5.88
CA GLY A 418 6.04 3.12 -5.49
C GLY A 418 4.90 2.75 -6.44
N GLN A 419 4.04 3.73 -6.75
CA GLN A 419 2.90 3.55 -7.67
C GLN A 419 3.37 3.31 -9.11
N ALA A 420 4.43 4.01 -9.53
CA ALA A 420 5.06 3.75 -10.82
C ALA A 420 5.58 2.32 -10.92
N LEU A 421 6.28 1.84 -9.88
CA LEU A 421 6.88 0.50 -9.88
C LEU A 421 5.84 -0.62 -9.94
N GLU A 422 4.69 -0.46 -9.29
CA GLU A 422 3.59 -1.45 -9.36
C GLU A 422 3.17 -1.74 -10.81
N ILE A 423 3.17 -0.71 -11.67
CA ILE A 423 2.81 -0.83 -13.08
C ILE A 423 4.03 -1.24 -13.92
N LEU A 424 5.22 -0.69 -13.65
CA LEU A 424 6.39 -0.85 -14.51
C LEU A 424 7.10 -2.20 -14.39
N ARG A 425 6.89 -2.95 -13.31
CA ARG A 425 7.54 -4.26 -13.08
C ARG A 425 7.61 -5.19 -14.29
N PRO A 426 6.54 -5.39 -15.09
CA PRO A 426 6.56 -6.31 -16.23
C PRO A 426 7.36 -5.81 -17.43
N TYR A 427 7.67 -4.51 -17.51
CA TYR A 427 8.31 -3.91 -18.68
C TYR A 427 9.83 -4.08 -18.67
N GLU A 428 10.44 -4.16 -17.47
CA GLU A 428 11.89 -4.35 -17.27
C GLU A 428 12.76 -3.42 -18.14
N ASP A 429 12.41 -2.14 -18.19
CA ASP A 429 13.10 -1.13 -18.99
C ASP A 429 13.76 -0.03 -18.14
N VAL A 430 14.32 1.00 -18.81
CA VAL A 430 15.01 2.12 -18.16
C VAL A 430 14.11 2.84 -17.14
N ASN A 431 12.83 3.06 -17.45
CA ASN A 431 11.88 3.67 -16.53
C ASN A 431 11.62 2.79 -15.30
N THR A 432 11.55 1.47 -15.51
CA THR A 432 11.47 0.48 -14.43
C THR A 432 12.69 0.57 -13.52
N ALA A 433 13.90 0.66 -14.09
CA ALA A 433 15.13 0.84 -13.33
C ALA A 433 15.18 2.16 -12.54
N ILE A 434 14.68 3.26 -13.12
CA ILE A 434 14.55 4.55 -12.45
C ILE A 434 13.64 4.44 -11.22
N ALA A 435 12.53 3.70 -11.32
CA ALA A 435 11.65 3.44 -10.19
C ALA A 435 12.38 2.66 -9.07
N TYR A 436 13.06 1.57 -9.43
CA TYR A 436 13.83 0.76 -8.48
C TYR A 436 14.94 1.55 -7.80
N MET A 437 15.77 2.29 -8.54
CA MET A 437 16.88 3.06 -7.97
C MET A 437 16.39 4.20 -7.06
N SER A 438 15.23 4.79 -7.36
CA SER A 438 14.65 5.88 -6.56
C SER A 438 14.05 5.38 -5.25
N LEU A 439 13.65 4.10 -5.19
CA LEU A 439 13.18 3.42 -3.98
C LEU A 439 14.32 2.76 -3.17
N GLY A 440 15.57 2.84 -3.65
CA GLY A 440 16.75 2.26 -2.98
C GLY A 440 17.05 0.81 -3.38
N TYR A 441 16.33 0.23 -4.33
CA TYR A 441 16.56 -1.12 -4.84
C TYR A 441 17.67 -1.14 -5.90
N GLY A 442 18.89 -0.79 -5.49
CA GLY A 442 20.00 -0.54 -6.41
C GLY A 442 20.45 -1.76 -7.23
N LYS A 443 20.38 -2.96 -6.65
CA LYS A 443 20.77 -4.21 -7.35
C LYS A 443 19.81 -4.56 -8.49
N ASP A 444 18.51 -4.44 -8.24
CA ASP A 444 17.47 -4.72 -9.25
C ASP A 444 17.52 -3.69 -10.38
N ALA A 445 17.71 -2.41 -10.03
CA ALA A 445 17.90 -1.35 -11.02
C ALA A 445 19.15 -1.63 -11.89
N LEU A 446 20.27 -2.03 -11.28
CA LEU A 446 21.50 -2.30 -12.00
C LEU A 446 21.34 -3.45 -13.00
N ARG A 447 20.72 -4.56 -12.58
CA ARG A 447 20.43 -5.71 -13.46
C ARG A 447 19.67 -5.29 -14.72
N ILE A 448 18.65 -4.46 -14.57
CA ILE A 448 17.83 -3.98 -15.70
C ILE A 448 18.64 -3.07 -16.62
N LEU A 449 19.42 -2.14 -16.05
CA LEU A 449 20.25 -1.22 -16.85
C LEU A 449 21.40 -1.93 -17.58
N GLU A 450 21.93 -3.03 -17.05
CA GLU A 450 22.96 -3.85 -17.73
C GLU A 450 22.41 -4.55 -18.97
N GLN A 451 21.11 -4.87 -18.98
CA GLN A 451 20.41 -5.48 -20.12
C GLN A 451 19.88 -4.45 -21.13
N SER A 452 19.83 -3.18 -20.72
CA SER A 452 19.35 -2.06 -21.55
C SER A 452 20.41 -1.57 -22.53
N SER A 453 20.01 -0.74 -23.51
CA SER A 453 20.93 -0.09 -24.43
C SER A 453 21.91 0.83 -23.68
N GLN A 454 23.20 0.71 -23.96
CA GLN A 454 24.26 1.45 -23.26
C GLN A 454 24.39 2.88 -23.81
N THR A 455 23.45 3.75 -23.40
CA THR A 455 23.48 5.19 -23.66
C THR A 455 24.27 5.94 -22.57
N ALA A 456 24.62 7.20 -22.81
CA ALA A 456 25.27 8.06 -21.79
C ALA A 456 24.49 8.07 -20.47
N GLU A 457 23.16 8.23 -20.54
CA GLU A 457 22.27 8.25 -19.38
C GLU A 457 22.24 6.92 -18.64
N THR A 458 22.18 5.80 -19.38
CA THR A 458 22.19 4.45 -18.80
C THR A 458 23.51 4.17 -18.09
N GLN A 459 24.64 4.47 -18.73
CA GLN A 459 25.97 4.32 -18.13
C GLN A 459 26.15 5.23 -16.91
N TYR A 460 25.64 6.46 -16.97
CA TYR A 460 25.65 7.39 -15.85
C TYR A 460 24.82 6.87 -14.66
N MET A 461 23.62 6.35 -14.90
CA MET A 461 22.79 5.75 -13.85
C MET A 461 23.45 4.49 -13.26
N GLN A 462 24.09 3.65 -14.09
CA GLN A 462 24.88 2.52 -13.62
C GLN A 462 26.08 2.98 -12.76
N ALA A 463 26.72 4.10 -13.11
CA ALA A 463 27.82 4.67 -12.31
C ALA A 463 27.33 5.07 -10.90
N ILE A 464 26.18 5.74 -10.81
CA ILE A 464 25.54 6.07 -9.52
C ILE A 464 25.28 4.80 -8.71
N LEU A 465 24.68 3.79 -9.33
CA LEU A 465 24.35 2.54 -8.65
C LEU A 465 25.59 1.78 -8.17
N ASN A 466 26.64 1.72 -9.00
CA ASN A 466 27.91 1.10 -8.60
C ASN A 466 28.58 1.87 -7.46
N ALA A 467 28.52 3.21 -7.46
CA ALA A 467 29.01 4.02 -6.35
C ALA A 467 28.25 3.71 -5.04
N ARG A 468 26.91 3.62 -5.10
CA ARG A 468 26.07 3.22 -3.94
C ARG A 468 26.39 1.83 -3.41
N LEU A 469 26.79 0.91 -4.29
CA LEU A 469 27.14 -0.47 -3.96
C LEU A 469 28.60 -0.64 -3.50
N GLY A 470 29.41 0.43 -3.52
CA GLY A 470 30.83 0.39 -3.15
C GLY A 470 31.78 -0.05 -4.27
N ASN A 471 31.28 -0.23 -5.49
CA ASN A 471 32.06 -0.63 -6.67
C ASN A 471 32.70 0.60 -7.34
N GLU A 472 33.57 1.31 -6.62
CA GLU A 472 34.08 2.62 -7.04
C GLU A 472 34.80 2.60 -8.40
N GLN A 473 35.66 1.59 -8.65
CA GLN A 473 36.42 1.49 -9.90
C GLN A 473 35.49 1.36 -11.12
N ARG A 474 34.43 0.55 -10.97
CA ARG A 474 33.44 0.37 -12.03
C ARG A 474 32.61 1.63 -12.22
N ALA A 475 32.24 2.29 -11.13
CA ALA A 475 31.53 3.57 -11.17
C ALA A 475 32.33 4.66 -11.91
N VAL A 476 33.63 4.79 -11.63
CA VAL A 476 34.50 5.76 -12.31
C VAL A 476 34.62 5.44 -13.80
N SER A 477 34.84 4.17 -14.16
CA SER A 477 34.92 3.77 -15.58
C SER A 477 33.63 4.10 -16.33
N LEU A 478 32.46 3.77 -15.76
CA LEU A 478 31.16 4.06 -16.37
C LEU A 478 30.89 5.56 -16.46
N LEU A 479 31.30 6.34 -15.46
CA LEU A 479 31.15 7.79 -15.46
C LEU A 479 32.01 8.43 -16.57
N LEU A 480 33.24 7.98 -16.76
CA LEU A 480 34.11 8.46 -17.83
C LEU A 480 33.53 8.13 -19.20
N SER A 481 33.07 6.89 -19.41
CA SER A 481 32.40 6.51 -20.66
C SER A 481 31.13 7.32 -20.92
N ALA A 482 30.31 7.56 -19.89
CA ALA A 482 29.12 8.40 -20.03
C ALA A 482 29.47 9.84 -20.41
N ALA A 483 30.55 10.39 -19.83
CA ALA A 483 31.07 11.73 -20.11
C ALA A 483 31.74 11.85 -21.49
N GLU A 484 32.26 10.77 -22.05
CA GLU A 484 32.75 10.73 -23.44
C GLU A 484 31.59 10.76 -24.45
N ILE A 485 30.45 10.15 -24.13
CA ILE A 485 29.26 10.14 -24.99
C ILE A 485 28.50 11.47 -24.88
N ASP A 486 28.30 11.99 -23.66
CA ASP A 486 27.66 13.28 -23.40
C ASP A 486 28.41 14.06 -22.31
N ASP A 487 29.10 15.12 -22.72
CA ASP A 487 29.88 15.99 -21.84
C ASP A 487 29.05 16.61 -20.70
N ARG A 488 27.72 16.71 -20.85
CA ARG A 488 26.82 17.21 -19.79
C ARG A 488 26.90 16.35 -18.53
N MET A 489 27.26 15.08 -18.65
CA MET A 489 27.41 14.17 -17.52
C MET A 489 28.54 14.59 -16.58
N ARG A 490 29.58 15.29 -17.09
CA ARG A 490 30.67 15.84 -16.27
C ARG A 490 30.15 16.85 -15.26
N PHE A 491 29.35 17.82 -15.73
CA PHE A 491 28.76 18.85 -14.88
C PHE A 491 27.76 18.27 -13.90
N ARG A 492 26.96 17.30 -14.35
CA ARG A 492 25.96 16.64 -13.51
C ARG A 492 26.61 15.83 -12.38
N ALA A 493 27.74 15.17 -12.63
CA ALA A 493 28.44 14.36 -11.64
C ALA A 493 28.80 15.15 -10.37
N ASN A 494 29.05 16.46 -10.50
CA ASN A 494 29.30 17.34 -9.37
C ASN A 494 28.06 17.64 -8.51
N LEU A 495 26.86 17.46 -9.06
CA LEU A 495 25.58 17.69 -8.38
C LEU A 495 25.05 16.43 -7.68
N ASP A 496 25.39 15.24 -8.19
CA ASP A 496 24.94 13.97 -7.63
C ASP A 496 25.91 13.54 -6.50
N PRO A 497 25.45 13.40 -5.23
CA PRO A 497 26.33 13.19 -4.07
C PRO A 497 27.30 12.01 -4.23
N GLU A 498 26.82 10.89 -4.76
CA GLU A 498 27.58 9.66 -4.91
C GLU A 498 28.75 9.83 -5.88
N LEU A 499 28.53 10.53 -6.99
CA LEU A 499 29.55 10.75 -8.00
C LEU A 499 30.47 11.92 -7.64
N SER A 500 29.94 12.98 -7.00
CA SER A 500 30.74 14.14 -6.58
C SER A 500 31.89 13.75 -5.64
N LEU A 501 31.66 12.74 -4.78
CA LEU A 501 32.69 12.17 -3.92
C LEU A 501 33.78 11.48 -4.73
N LEU A 502 33.41 10.70 -5.75
CA LEU A 502 34.36 10.03 -6.64
C LEU A 502 35.13 11.02 -7.50
N VAL A 503 34.46 12.04 -8.05
CA VAL A 503 35.10 13.12 -8.82
C VAL A 503 36.21 13.79 -8.00
N LYS A 504 35.92 14.16 -6.74
CA LYS A 504 36.92 14.75 -5.84
C LYS A 504 38.04 13.77 -5.48
N LYS A 505 37.69 12.54 -5.12
CA LYS A 505 38.64 11.50 -4.67
C LYS A 505 39.65 11.12 -5.76
N TYR A 506 39.18 10.99 -7.00
CA TYR A 506 40.00 10.57 -8.14
C TYR A 506 40.49 11.76 -8.98
N GLY A 507 40.15 12.99 -8.62
CA GLY A 507 40.56 14.19 -9.36
C GLY A 507 40.05 14.23 -10.79
N LEU A 508 38.83 13.72 -11.02
CA LEU A 508 38.22 13.65 -12.36
C LEU A 508 37.78 15.05 -12.82
N PHE A 509 37.81 15.28 -14.13
CA PHE A 509 37.30 16.51 -14.77
C PHE A 509 37.90 17.81 -14.24
N LYS A 510 39.15 17.81 -13.76
CA LYS A 510 39.86 19.05 -13.51
C LYS A 510 39.98 19.80 -14.85
N GLU A 511 39.56 21.06 -14.86
CA GLU A 511 39.92 21.97 -15.95
C GLU A 511 41.44 22.11 -15.89
N ASP A 512 42.13 21.72 -16.95
CA ASP A 512 43.50 22.18 -17.16
C ASP A 512 43.39 23.70 -17.32
N ASP A 513 43.79 24.45 -16.28
CA ASP A 513 44.09 25.88 -16.34
C ASP A 513 45.28 26.09 -17.30
N LEU A 514 45.08 25.85 -18.59
CA LEU A 514 45.95 26.30 -19.66
C LEU A 514 45.48 27.69 -20.07
N TRP A 515 46.03 28.66 -19.35
CA TRP A 515 45.99 30.08 -19.65
C TRP A 515 46.72 30.39 -20.96
#